data_AF-A0A7W9FVX3-F1
#
_entry.id   AF-A0A7W9FVX3-F1
#
_cell.length_a   1.000
_cell.length_b   1.000
_cell.length_c   1.000
_cell.angle_alpha   90.00
_cell.angle_beta   90.00
_cell.angle_gamma   90.00
#
_symmetry.space_group_name_H-M   'P 1'
#
loop_
_entity.id
_entity.type
_entity.pdbx_description
1 polymer ?
#
loop_
_entity_poly.entity_id
_entity_poly.type
_entity_poly.pdbx_seq_one_letter_code
_entity_poly.pdbx_strand_id
1 'polypeptide(L)'
;MAKYDPLRDYLRKQKTDELELSFAEMERKIGYMLPKSAGLPQWWANTTDPATTHVQRKAWGDAGFDAFLIAGADRVRFKRV
;
A
#
# COMPACT_ATOMS: atom_id res chain seq x y z
N MET A 1 -13.98 -6.66 7.82
CA MET A 1 -13.31 -6.69 6.50
C MET A 1 -12.52 -5.40 6.35
N ALA A 2 -11.19 -5.49 6.24
CA ALA A 2 -10.37 -4.31 6.02
C ALA A 2 -10.49 -3.89 4.55
N LYS A 3 -10.60 -2.58 4.28
CA LYS A 3 -10.73 -2.02 2.93
C LYS A 3 -9.63 -2.55 1.96
N TYR A 4 -8.43 -2.80 2.48
CA TYR A 4 -7.24 -3.22 1.72
C TYR A 4 -6.84 -4.70 1.91
N ASP A 5 -7.75 -5.55 2.40
CA ASP A 5 -7.50 -7.00 2.59
C ASP A 5 -6.96 -7.72 1.33
N PRO A 6 -7.52 -7.48 0.12
CA PRO A 6 -7.02 -8.12 -1.10
C PRO A 6 -5.58 -7.74 -1.44
N LEU A 7 -5.19 -6.50 -1.16
CA LEU A 7 -3.81 -6.04 -1.36
C LEU A 7 -2.88 -6.71 -0.35
N ARG A 8 -3.30 -6.82 0.92
CA ARG A 8 -2.55 -7.55 1.95
C ARG A 8 -2.30 -9.00 1.55
N ASP A 9 -3.35 -9.72 1.18
CA ASP A 9 -3.24 -11.15 0.84
C ASP A 9 -2.31 -11.35 -0.37
N TYR A 10 -2.40 -10.44 -1.36
CA TYR A 10 -1.49 -10.42 -2.49
C TYR A 10 -0.04 -10.20 -2.07
N LEU A 11 0.24 -9.19 -1.24
CA LEU A 11 1.60 -8.91 -0.74
C LEU A 11 2.15 -10.08 0.06
N ARG A 12 1.33 -10.68 0.94
CA ARG A 12 1.73 -11.83 1.76
C ARG A 12 2.11 -13.07 0.95
N LYS A 13 1.52 -13.23 -0.24
CA LYS A 13 1.85 -14.31 -1.18
C LYS A 13 3.17 -14.08 -1.92
N GLN A 14 3.69 -12.84 -1.92
CA GLN A 14 4.96 -12.54 -2.58
C GLN A 14 6.14 -13.04 -1.76
N LYS A 15 7.08 -13.69 -2.46
CA LYS A 15 8.34 -14.18 -1.88
C LYS A 15 9.51 -13.20 -2.10
N THR A 16 9.27 -12.10 -2.79
CA THR A 16 10.28 -11.06 -3.03
C THR A 16 10.35 -10.10 -1.85
N ASP A 17 11.56 -9.66 -1.53
CA ASP A 17 11.79 -8.60 -0.54
C ASP A 17 11.34 -7.22 -1.04
N GLU A 18 11.22 -7.06 -2.36
CA GLU A 18 10.81 -5.79 -2.98
C GLU A 18 9.82 -6.03 -4.13
N LEU A 19 8.72 -5.28 -4.13
CA LEU A 19 7.66 -5.40 -5.10
C LEU A 19 7.18 -4.01 -5.51
N GLU A 20 7.12 -3.74 -6.80
CA GLU A 20 6.53 -2.50 -7.31
C GLU A 20 5.13 -2.78 -7.85
N LEU A 21 4.16 -1.95 -7.47
CA LEU A 21 2.80 -2.01 -7.97
C LEU A 21 2.34 -0.63 -8.44
N SER A 22 1.70 -0.60 -9.59
CA SER A 22 1.09 0.63 -10.11
C SER A 22 -0.26 0.91 -9.44
N PHE A 23 -0.71 2.17 -9.42
CA PHE A 23 -2.04 2.54 -8.92
C PHE A 23 -3.13 1.71 -9.58
N ALA A 24 -3.10 1.62 -10.91
CA ALA A 24 -4.05 0.80 -11.67
C ALA A 24 -4.06 -0.69 -11.26
N GLU A 25 -2.91 -1.27 -10.90
CA GLU A 25 -2.84 -2.67 -10.45
C GLU A 25 -3.41 -2.83 -9.05
N MET A 26 -3.13 -1.89 -8.15
CA MET A 26 -3.70 -1.88 -6.81
C MET A 26 -5.21 -1.70 -6.86
N GLU A 27 -5.70 -0.76 -7.68
CA GLU A 27 -7.13 -0.51 -7.88
C GLU A 27 -7.86 -1.73 -8.42
N ARG A 28 -7.26 -2.44 -9.38
CA ARG A 28 -7.79 -3.72 -9.89
C ARG A 28 -7.84 -4.80 -8.82
N LYS A 29 -6.85 -4.86 -7.92
CA LYS A 29 -6.79 -5.87 -6.85
C LYS A 29 -7.78 -5.59 -5.72
N ILE A 30 -7.89 -4.33 -5.31
CA ILE A 30 -8.79 -3.92 -4.22
C ILE A 30 -10.24 -3.72 -4.69
N GLY A 31 -10.45 -3.56 -6.00
CA GLY A 31 -11.78 -3.42 -6.62
C GLY A 31 -12.38 -2.02 -6.49
N TYR A 32 -11.58 -1.02 -6.12
CA TYR A 32 -12.00 0.38 -6.03
C TYR A 32 -10.84 1.31 -6.37
N MET A 33 -11.17 2.54 -6.75
CA MET A 33 -10.18 3.57 -7.07
C MET A 33 -9.47 4.08 -5.81
N LEU A 34 -8.17 4.27 -5.91
CA LEU A 34 -7.38 4.85 -4.84
C LEU A 34 -7.83 6.31 -4.61
N PRO A 35 -7.86 6.77 -3.35
CA PRO A 35 -8.21 8.15 -3.08
C PRO A 35 -7.15 9.09 -3.68
N LYS A 36 -7.52 10.34 -3.99
CA LYS A 36 -6.59 11.36 -4.50
C LYS A 36 -5.34 11.53 -3.60
N SER A 37 -5.50 11.29 -2.29
CA SER A 37 -4.41 11.30 -1.32
C SER A 37 -3.33 10.24 -1.57
N ALA A 38 -3.61 9.16 -2.30
CA ALA A 38 -2.62 8.17 -2.68
C ALA A 38 -1.51 8.73 -3.58
N GLY A 39 -1.74 9.87 -4.25
CA GLY A 39 -0.68 10.59 -4.95
C GLY A 39 0.33 11.31 -4.03
N LEU A 40 0.10 11.30 -2.71
CA LEU A 40 0.98 11.96 -1.75
C LEU A 40 1.87 10.91 -1.07
N PRO A 41 3.21 11.10 -1.05
CA PRO A 41 4.12 10.17 -0.38
C PRO A 41 3.76 9.93 1.08
N GLN A 42 3.29 10.97 1.78
CA GLN A 42 2.84 10.92 3.17
C GLN A 42 1.67 9.95 3.43
N TRP A 43 0.86 9.64 2.40
CA TRP A 43 -0.26 8.71 2.53
C TRP A 43 0.22 7.26 2.60
N TRP A 44 1.37 6.98 1.99
CA TRP A 44 2.10 5.70 2.03
C TRP A 44 3.13 5.65 3.16
N ALA A 45 3.70 6.80 3.52
CA ALA A 45 4.74 6.92 4.53
C ALA A 45 4.28 6.38 5.89
N ASN A 46 5.23 5.79 6.62
CA ASN A 46 5.06 5.24 7.96
C ASN A 46 4.92 6.28 9.08
N THR A 47 4.59 7.53 8.74
CA THR A 47 4.46 8.60 9.74
C THR A 47 3.21 8.35 10.57
N THR A 48 3.45 7.94 11.81
CA THR A 48 2.43 7.58 12.79
C THR A 48 1.69 8.83 13.24
N ASP A 49 0.61 9.20 12.55
CA ASP A 49 -0.33 10.18 13.10
C ASP A 49 -1.39 9.42 13.94
N PRO A 50 -1.41 9.59 15.27
CA PRO A 50 -2.27 8.80 16.16
C PRO A 50 -3.78 9.08 15.95
N ALA A 51 -4.15 10.12 15.20
CA ALA A 51 -5.55 10.50 15.01
C ALA A 51 -6.22 9.83 13.80
N THR A 52 -5.46 9.28 12.85
CA THR A 52 -6.03 8.75 11.60
C THR A 52 -6.04 7.23 11.64
N THR A 53 -7.22 6.62 11.51
CA THR A 53 -7.36 5.16 11.45
C THR A 53 -6.73 4.66 10.14
N HIS A 54 -5.42 4.36 10.15
CA HIS A 54 -4.66 3.93 8.97
C HIS A 54 -4.95 2.47 8.59
N VAL A 55 -6.20 2.17 8.20
CA VAL A 55 -6.62 0.83 7.74
C VAL A 55 -5.78 0.34 6.55
N GLN A 56 -5.29 1.29 5.74
CA GLN A 56 -4.39 1.06 4.61
C GLN A 56 -3.01 0.55 5.07
N ARG A 57 -2.35 1.24 6.02
CA ARG A 57 -1.07 0.82 6.60
C ARG A 57 -1.16 -0.55 7.21
N LYS A 58 -2.23 -0.80 7.98
CA LYS A 58 -2.44 -2.08 8.62
C LYS A 58 -2.47 -3.22 7.59
N ALA A 59 -2.94 -2.99 6.37
CA ALA A 59 -2.98 -4.02 5.35
C ALA A 59 -1.58 -4.46 4.88
N TRP A 60 -0.70 -3.55 4.45
CA TRP A 60 0.66 -3.95 4.04
C TRP A 60 1.58 -4.25 5.23
N GLY A 61 1.42 -3.55 6.36
CA GLY A 61 2.15 -3.86 7.59
C GLY A 61 1.85 -5.26 8.14
N ASP A 62 0.59 -5.71 8.08
CA ASP A 62 0.19 -7.09 8.44
C ASP A 62 0.71 -8.13 7.43
N ALA A 63 1.02 -7.72 6.20
CA ALA A 63 1.75 -8.54 5.24
C ALA A 63 3.28 -8.52 5.47
N GLY A 64 3.80 -7.66 6.36
CA GLY A 64 5.24 -7.48 6.60
C GLY A 64 5.94 -6.62 5.57
N PHE A 65 5.24 -5.63 4.98
CA PHE A 65 5.80 -4.71 3.99
C PHE A 65 5.59 -3.25 4.38
N ASP A 66 6.58 -2.42 4.07
CA ASP A 66 6.53 -0.97 4.04
C ASP A 66 6.25 -0.47 2.62
N ALA A 67 5.51 0.63 2.48
CA ALA A 67 5.12 1.18 1.19
C ALA A 67 5.79 2.54 0.92
N PHE A 68 6.38 2.69 -0.26
CA PHE A 68 7.08 3.90 -0.69
C PHE A 68 6.55 4.35 -2.06
N LEU A 69 5.96 5.53 -2.11
CA LEU A 69 5.55 6.12 -3.38
C LEU A 69 6.77 6.45 -4.23
N ILE A 70 6.76 6.04 -5.50
CA ILE A 70 7.77 6.43 -6.47
C ILE A 70 7.35 7.76 -7.07
N ALA A 71 8.10 8.83 -6.81
CA ALA A 71 7.77 10.14 -7.37
C ALA A 71 7.93 10.10 -8.91
N GLY A 72 6.92 10.60 -9.64
CA GLY A 72 6.94 10.68 -11.11
C GLY A 72 6.54 9.39 -11.84
N ALA A 73 6.24 8.32 -11.11
CA ALA A 73 5.57 7.14 -11.65
C ALA A 73 4.40 6.82 -10.71
N ASP A 74 3.17 6.68 -11.19
CA ASP A 74 1.99 6.31 -10.38
C ASP A 74 2.11 4.87 -9.84
N ARG A 75 3.14 4.63 -9.03
CA ARG A 75 3.68 3.35 -8.60
C ARG A 75 4.18 3.44 -7.16
N VAL A 76 4.07 2.33 -6.47
CA VAL A 76 4.46 2.17 -5.08
C VAL A 76 5.37 0.98 -4.98
N ARG A 77 6.52 1.18 -4.36
CA ARG A 77 7.44 0.13 -3.97
C ARG A 77 7.07 -0.36 -2.58
N PHE A 78 6.69 -1.62 -2.49
CA PHE A 78 6.55 -2.35 -1.24
C PHE A 78 7.87 -3.03 -0.93
N LYS A 79 8.43 -2.75 0.24
CA LYS A 79 9.67 -3.34 0.72
C LYS A 79 9.39 -4.12 2.00
N ARG A 80 9.84 -5.37 2.05
CA ARG A 80 9.65 -6.24 3.20
C ARG A 80 10.45 -5.73 4.41
N VAL A 81 9.87 -5.83 5.60
CA VAL A 81 10.46 -5.46 6.89
C VAL A 81 10.62 -6.64 7.84
#